data_AF-A0A2Z7AF47-F1
#
_entry.id   AF-A0A2Z7AF47-F1
#
_cell.length_a   1.000
_cell.length_b   1.000
_cell.length_c   1.000
_cell.angle_alpha   90.00
_cell.angle_beta   90.00
_cell.angle_gamma   90.00
#
_symmetry.space_group_name_H-M   'P 1'
#
loop_
_entity.id
_entity.type
_entity.pdbx_description
1 polymer ?
#
loop_
_entity_poly.entity_id
_entity_poly.type
_entity_poly.pdbx_seq_one_letter_code
_entity_poly.pdbx_strand_id
1 'polypeptide(L)'
;MVYFTGRIHLFFHSRWLVLVAAVWMQSWAGTGYMFGSISPVIKSALNYKQRQIASLGVAKDLGGSVGLSAGTLSEILPLWAALLVGVIQNFVGYGWIWLVVTGRAPALPLWAMCILIFVGANGETYFNTAALVSCVQSFPRSRGPVVGVLKGFAGLSGAILTQLYTLVRSPDHASLIFMVVVGPTIVIINLMFIVRPVGVEETLLPETHCGTGDDVQDIINCEIEAEKGNVESPSALERQRLIDQRRTDMSEAAAGGVGRINKRRLQTREDCTLLEALTKANIWLIFCCLLLGSGSGLTVTIIWVR
;
A
#
# COMPACT_ATOMS: atom_id res chain seq x y z
N MET A 1 -9.75 34.30 -1.48
CA MET A 1 -10.51 33.03 -1.40
C MET A 1 -10.26 32.07 -2.57
N VAL A 2 -10.22 32.52 -3.83
CA VAL A 2 -10.04 31.65 -5.01
C VAL A 2 -8.69 30.88 -5.02
N TYR A 3 -7.60 31.51 -4.57
CA TYR A 3 -6.28 30.84 -4.43
C TYR A 3 -6.25 29.71 -3.40
N PHE A 4 -7.10 29.79 -2.36
CA PHE A 4 -7.17 28.79 -1.30
C PHE A 4 -7.93 27.55 -1.81
N THR A 5 -9.05 27.76 -2.52
CA THR A 5 -9.85 26.70 -3.14
C THR A 5 -9.07 25.93 -4.20
N GLY A 6 -8.28 26.61 -5.04
CA GLY A 6 -7.41 25.95 -6.02
C GLY A 6 -6.32 25.08 -5.39
N ARG A 7 -5.74 25.53 -4.27
CA ARG A 7 -4.71 24.79 -3.52
C ARG A 7 -5.31 23.57 -2.80
N ILE A 8 -6.56 23.67 -2.32
CA ILE A 8 -7.30 22.54 -1.74
C ILE A 8 -7.64 21.49 -2.81
N HIS A 9 -8.08 21.90 -4.00
CA HIS A 9 -8.41 20.98 -5.08
C HIS A 9 -7.17 20.22 -5.62
N LEU A 10 -6.02 20.91 -5.69
CA LEU A 10 -4.70 20.30 -5.96
C LEU A 10 -4.24 19.37 -4.83
N PHE A 11 -4.64 19.64 -3.59
CA PHE A 11 -4.31 18.82 -2.42
C PHE A 11 -5.08 17.50 -2.40
N PHE A 12 -6.38 17.53 -2.72
CA PHE A 12 -7.24 16.35 -2.86
C PHE A 12 -6.84 15.45 -4.05
N HIS A 13 -6.14 15.97 -5.06
CA HIS A 13 -5.58 15.21 -6.18
C HIS A 13 -4.10 14.83 -6.00
N SER A 14 -3.55 14.96 -4.79
CA SER A 14 -2.13 14.65 -4.56
C SER A 14 -1.92 13.16 -4.31
N ARG A 15 -0.93 12.58 -5.01
CA ARG A 15 -0.46 11.19 -4.79
C ARG A 15 -0.08 10.90 -3.31
N TRP A 16 0.33 11.93 -2.58
CA TRP A 16 0.67 11.85 -1.16
C TRP A 16 -0.56 11.65 -0.27
N LEU A 17 -1.70 12.23 -0.63
CA LEU A 17 -2.95 12.02 0.09
C LEU A 17 -3.44 10.57 -0.07
N VAL A 18 -3.25 9.96 -1.24
CA VAL A 18 -3.49 8.52 -1.46
C VAL A 18 -2.63 7.67 -0.54
N LEU A 19 -1.34 8.01 -0.40
CA LEU A 19 -0.43 7.32 0.53
C LEU A 19 -0.89 7.45 1.99
N VAL A 20 -1.24 8.65 2.44
CA VAL A 20 -1.69 8.87 3.82
C VAL A 20 -3.01 8.16 4.09
N ALA A 21 -3.97 8.23 3.16
CA ALA A 21 -5.22 7.50 3.26
C ALA A 21 -4.97 5.99 3.33
N ALA A 22 -4.09 5.44 2.50
CA ALA A 22 -3.73 4.04 2.54
C ALA A 22 -3.03 3.62 3.85
N VAL A 23 -2.12 4.44 4.37
CA VAL A 23 -1.49 4.22 5.69
C VAL A 23 -2.55 4.23 6.80
N TRP A 24 -3.51 5.15 6.73
CA TRP A 24 -4.62 5.20 7.68
C TRP A 24 -5.51 3.95 7.59
N MET A 25 -5.91 3.53 6.39
CA MET A 25 -6.64 2.28 6.20
C MET A 25 -5.89 1.08 6.80
N GLN A 26 -4.59 0.95 6.53
CA GLN A 26 -3.77 -0.15 7.03
C GLN A 26 -3.62 -0.15 8.55
N SER A 27 -3.68 1.02 9.19
CA SER A 27 -3.66 1.16 10.65
C SER A 27 -4.90 0.56 11.33
N TRP A 28 -5.99 0.38 10.58
CA TRP A 28 -7.24 -0.25 11.05
C TRP A 28 -7.46 -1.65 10.46
N ALA A 29 -6.81 -1.99 9.34
CA ALA A 29 -7.11 -3.21 8.60
C ALA A 29 -6.52 -4.51 9.18
N GLY A 30 -5.58 -4.49 10.13
CA GLY A 30 -4.90 -5.72 10.59
C GLY A 30 -5.65 -6.52 11.65
N THR A 31 -6.88 -6.89 11.33
CA THR A 31 -7.72 -7.79 12.12
C THR A 31 -7.10 -9.18 12.29
N GLY A 32 -6.32 -9.63 11.30
CA GLY A 32 -5.58 -10.89 11.31
C GLY A 32 -4.47 -10.94 12.35
N TYR A 33 -3.85 -9.79 12.67
CA TYR A 33 -2.83 -9.67 13.72
C TYR A 33 -3.44 -9.62 15.14
N MET A 34 -4.73 -9.30 15.24
CA MET A 34 -5.47 -9.27 16.51
C MET A 34 -5.91 -10.65 17.00
N PHE A 35 -5.73 -11.72 16.21
CA PHE A 35 -6.20 -13.05 16.59
C PHE A 35 -5.61 -13.55 17.91
N GLY A 36 -4.37 -13.15 18.25
CA GLY A 36 -3.77 -13.44 19.55
C GLY A 36 -4.57 -12.87 20.73
N SER A 37 -5.19 -11.71 20.55
CA SER A 37 -6.02 -11.03 21.55
C SER A 37 -7.50 -11.46 21.49
N ILE A 38 -8.02 -11.80 20.31
CA ILE A 38 -9.41 -12.24 20.10
C ILE A 38 -9.62 -13.71 20.51
N SER A 39 -8.65 -14.57 20.21
CA SER A 39 -8.81 -16.02 20.39
C SER A 39 -9.07 -16.47 21.83
N PRO A 40 -8.50 -15.86 22.89
CA PRO A 40 -8.85 -16.20 24.27
C PRO A 40 -10.31 -15.85 24.61
N VAL A 41 -10.84 -14.76 24.04
CA VAL A 41 -12.22 -14.31 24.24
C VAL A 41 -13.21 -15.29 23.61
N ILE A 42 -12.94 -15.72 22.39
CA ILE A 42 -13.76 -16.74 21.70
C ILE A 42 -13.69 -18.06 22.48
N LYS A 43 -12.51 -18.42 22.98
CA LYS A 43 -12.29 -19.65 23.73
C LYS A 43 -13.13 -19.72 25.00
N SER A 44 -13.13 -18.64 25.80
CA SER A 44 -13.90 -18.58 27.04
C SER A 44 -15.40 -18.49 26.78
N ALA A 45 -15.84 -17.72 25.79
CA ALA A 45 -17.26 -17.56 25.48
C ALA A 45 -17.94 -18.85 24.97
N LEU A 46 -17.22 -19.66 24.18
CA LEU A 46 -17.79 -20.87 23.56
C LEU A 46 -17.31 -22.17 24.21
N ASN A 47 -16.55 -22.09 25.30
CA ASN A 47 -15.93 -23.24 25.96
C ASN A 47 -15.13 -24.14 24.99
N TYR A 48 -14.41 -23.52 24.06
CA TYR A 48 -13.61 -24.24 23.07
C TYR A 48 -12.32 -24.80 23.64
N LYS A 49 -11.92 -25.98 23.14
CA LYS A 49 -10.60 -26.56 23.39
C LYS A 49 -9.53 -25.84 22.57
N GLN A 50 -8.27 -25.91 23.01
CA GLN A 50 -7.16 -25.28 22.29
C GLN A 50 -7.05 -25.74 20.82
N ARG A 51 -7.34 -27.02 20.54
CA ARG A 51 -7.36 -27.57 19.18
C ARG A 51 -8.40 -26.89 18.28
N GLN A 52 -9.55 -26.52 18.83
CA GLN A 52 -10.61 -25.84 18.07
C GLN A 52 -10.21 -24.41 17.73
N ILE A 53 -9.60 -23.71 18.70
CA ILE A 53 -9.03 -22.37 18.47
C ILE A 53 -7.90 -22.40 17.45
N ALA A 54 -7.03 -23.41 17.49
CA ALA A 54 -6.00 -23.61 16.48
C ALA A 54 -6.62 -23.79 15.07
N SER A 55 -7.72 -24.54 14.96
CA SER A 55 -8.45 -24.68 13.69
C SER A 55 -9.03 -23.35 13.20
N LEU A 56 -9.51 -22.48 14.08
CA LEU A 56 -9.94 -21.12 13.73
C LEU A 56 -8.77 -20.28 13.23
N GLY A 57 -7.59 -20.41 13.85
CA GLY A 57 -6.37 -19.76 13.40
C GLY A 57 -5.99 -20.17 11.98
N VAL A 58 -6.01 -21.47 11.69
CA VAL A 58 -5.77 -22.00 10.33
C VAL A 58 -6.81 -21.47 9.34
N ALA A 59 -8.10 -21.45 9.69
CA ALA A 59 -9.14 -20.94 8.82
C ALA A 59 -8.96 -19.44 8.51
N LYS A 60 -8.56 -18.65 9.51
CA LYS A 60 -8.20 -17.23 9.35
C LYS A 60 -7.00 -17.06 8.41
N ASP A 61 -5.92 -17.81 8.63
CA ASP A 61 -4.71 -17.73 7.80
C ASP A 61 -4.99 -18.16 6.35
N LEU A 62 -5.87 -19.15 6.17
CA LEU A 62 -6.37 -19.54 4.85
C LEU A 62 -7.17 -18.41 4.20
N GLY A 63 -8.07 -17.75 4.95
CA GLY A 63 -8.85 -16.60 4.47
C GLY A 63 -7.98 -15.44 3.99
N GLY A 64 -6.90 -15.15 4.73
CA GLY A 64 -5.88 -14.17 4.32
C GLY A 64 -5.06 -14.60 3.09
N SER A 65 -4.87 -15.92 2.90
CA SER A 65 -4.12 -16.48 1.76
C SER A 65 -4.93 -16.53 0.47
N VAL A 66 -6.26 -16.66 0.55
CA VAL A 66 -7.17 -16.63 -0.61
C VAL A 66 -7.29 -15.23 -1.24
N GLY A 67 -6.56 -14.24 -0.71
CA GLY A 67 -6.46 -12.88 -1.26
C GLY A 67 -5.98 -12.78 -2.72
N LEU A 68 -5.46 -13.86 -3.33
CA LEU A 68 -5.24 -13.91 -4.79
C LEU A 68 -6.53 -13.62 -5.57
N SER A 69 -7.69 -14.06 -5.07
CA SER A 69 -8.99 -13.73 -5.64
C SER A 69 -9.35 -12.25 -5.52
N ALA A 70 -8.98 -11.60 -4.42
CA ALA A 70 -9.16 -10.16 -4.23
C ALA A 70 -8.30 -9.35 -5.22
N GLY A 71 -7.10 -9.84 -5.55
CA GLY A 71 -6.26 -9.30 -6.61
C GLY A 71 -6.95 -9.31 -7.96
N THR A 72 -7.41 -10.47 -8.42
CA THR A 72 -8.15 -10.58 -9.70
C THR A 72 -9.44 -9.76 -9.70
N LEU A 73 -10.17 -9.74 -8.58
CA LEU A 73 -11.40 -8.94 -8.48
C LEU A 73 -11.11 -7.44 -8.53
N SER A 74 -9.95 -6.99 -8.04
CA SER A 74 -9.51 -5.58 -8.11
C SER A 74 -9.08 -5.14 -9.52
N GLU A 75 -8.83 -6.08 -10.44
CA GLU A 75 -8.59 -5.78 -11.85
C GLU A 75 -9.90 -5.60 -12.63
N ILE A 76 -10.97 -6.26 -12.20
CA ILE A 76 -12.29 -6.23 -12.86
C ILE A 76 -13.17 -5.12 -12.29
N LEU A 77 -13.13 -4.93 -10.97
CA LEU A 77 -13.96 -3.94 -10.27
C LEU A 77 -13.18 -2.65 -9.98
N PRO A 78 -13.87 -1.50 -9.97
CA PRO A 78 -13.26 -0.28 -9.49
C PRO A 78 -12.91 -0.42 -8.00
N LEU A 79 -11.79 0.18 -7.58
CA LEU A 79 -11.24 0.01 -6.24
C LEU A 79 -12.23 0.32 -5.10
N TRP A 80 -13.13 1.27 -5.29
CA TRP A 80 -14.17 1.58 -4.30
C TRP A 80 -15.15 0.41 -4.10
N ALA A 81 -15.48 -0.33 -5.16
CA ALA A 81 -16.36 -1.49 -5.09
C ALA A 81 -15.65 -2.68 -4.42
N ALA A 82 -14.36 -2.87 -4.70
CA ALA A 82 -13.54 -3.87 -4.01
C ALA A 82 -13.46 -3.59 -2.49
N LEU A 83 -13.31 -2.32 -2.09
CA LEU A 83 -13.35 -1.92 -0.69
C LEU A 83 -14.72 -2.21 -0.04
N LEU A 84 -15.83 -1.98 -0.76
CA LEU A 84 -17.17 -2.32 -0.25
C LEU A 84 -17.34 -3.83 -0.02
N VAL A 85 -16.85 -4.67 -0.92
CA VAL A 85 -16.85 -6.13 -0.72
C VAL A 85 -16.08 -6.49 0.56
N GLY A 86 -14.91 -5.90 0.76
CA GLY A 86 -14.12 -6.11 1.98
C GLY A 86 -14.85 -5.66 3.25
N VAL A 87 -15.52 -4.51 3.22
CA VAL A 87 -16.33 -3.98 4.34
C VAL A 87 -17.45 -4.95 4.69
N ILE A 88 -18.19 -5.44 3.69
CA ILE A 88 -19.27 -6.40 3.88
C ILE A 88 -18.75 -7.70 4.48
N GLN A 89 -17.65 -8.25 3.93
CA GLN A 89 -17.05 -9.48 4.44
C GLN A 89 -16.53 -9.32 5.89
N ASN A 90 -15.86 -8.21 6.20
CA ASN A 90 -15.40 -7.93 7.56
C ASN A 90 -16.58 -7.82 8.54
N PHE A 91 -17.62 -7.08 8.14
CA PHE A 91 -18.81 -6.87 8.96
C PHE A 91 -19.57 -8.17 9.20
N VAL A 92 -19.80 -8.97 8.15
CA VAL A 92 -20.51 -10.25 8.26
C VAL A 92 -19.68 -11.27 9.04
N GLY A 93 -18.39 -11.43 8.72
CA GLY A 93 -17.53 -12.41 9.38
C GLY A 93 -17.34 -12.14 10.87
N TYR A 94 -16.71 -11.01 11.20
CA TYR A 94 -16.44 -10.67 12.60
C TYR A 94 -17.67 -10.20 13.37
N GLY A 95 -18.65 -9.56 12.71
CA GLY A 95 -19.89 -9.12 13.35
C GLY A 95 -20.74 -10.30 13.79
N TRP A 96 -20.79 -11.38 12.99
CA TRP A 96 -21.47 -12.60 13.42
C TRP A 96 -20.72 -13.30 14.55
N ILE A 97 -19.39 -13.33 14.53
CA ILE A 97 -18.59 -13.83 15.66
C ILE A 97 -18.90 -13.04 16.94
N TRP A 98 -18.98 -11.72 16.85
CA TRP A 98 -19.36 -10.88 17.99
C TRP A 98 -20.77 -11.20 18.52
N LEU A 99 -21.75 -11.42 17.65
CA LEU A 99 -23.11 -11.81 18.06
C LEU A 99 -23.14 -13.15 18.80
N VAL A 100 -22.35 -14.13 18.35
CA VAL A 100 -22.26 -15.44 19.00
C VAL A 100 -21.52 -15.33 20.34
N VAL A 101 -20.43 -14.56 20.42
CA VAL A 101 -19.66 -14.35 21.65
C VAL A 101 -20.46 -13.58 22.71
N THR A 102 -21.33 -12.65 22.31
CA THR A 102 -22.22 -11.91 23.22
C THR A 102 -23.49 -12.67 23.59
N GLY A 103 -23.67 -13.90 23.10
CA GLY A 103 -24.85 -14.72 23.37
C GLY A 103 -26.14 -14.22 22.71
N ARG A 104 -26.07 -13.25 21.79
CA ARG A 104 -27.23 -12.76 21.03
C ARG A 104 -27.62 -13.68 19.88
N ALA A 105 -26.67 -14.46 19.38
CA ALA A 105 -26.90 -15.51 18.40
C ALA A 105 -26.57 -16.90 19.01
N PRO A 106 -27.23 -17.98 18.57
CA PRO A 106 -26.95 -19.31 19.05
C PRO A 106 -25.51 -19.73 18.75
N ALA A 107 -24.90 -20.51 19.65
CA ALA A 107 -23.57 -21.05 19.45
C ALA A 107 -23.53 -21.90 18.17
N LEU A 108 -22.71 -21.47 17.22
CA LEU A 108 -22.55 -22.17 15.95
C LEU A 108 -21.57 -23.35 16.08
N PRO A 109 -21.74 -24.39 15.25
CA PRO A 109 -20.77 -25.47 15.16
C PRO A 109 -19.42 -24.95 14.66
N LEU A 110 -18.33 -25.65 15.02
CA LEU A 110 -16.95 -25.23 14.73
C LEU A 110 -16.72 -24.87 13.25
N TRP A 111 -17.27 -25.67 12.33
CA TRP A 111 -17.10 -25.45 10.90
C TRP A 111 -17.69 -24.12 10.43
N ALA A 112 -18.83 -23.71 10.99
CA ALA A 112 -19.46 -22.42 10.67
C ALA A 112 -18.64 -21.26 11.25
N MET A 113 -18.08 -21.42 12.45
CA MET A 113 -17.15 -20.44 13.02
C MET A 113 -15.87 -20.30 12.19
N CYS A 114 -15.34 -21.40 11.65
CA CYS A 114 -14.22 -21.38 10.72
C CYS A 114 -14.56 -20.63 9.43
N ILE A 115 -15.78 -20.78 8.89
CA ILE A 115 -16.21 -20.03 7.71
C ILE A 115 -16.33 -18.54 8.03
N LEU A 116 -16.91 -18.16 9.17
CA LEU A 116 -17.06 -16.76 9.56
C LEU A 116 -15.72 -16.05 9.72
N ILE A 117 -14.75 -16.70 10.39
CA ILE A 117 -13.42 -16.12 10.56
C ILE A 117 -12.65 -16.10 9.23
N PHE A 118 -12.85 -17.09 8.37
CA PHE A 118 -12.30 -17.11 7.02
C PHE A 118 -12.83 -15.93 6.20
N VAL A 119 -14.14 -15.67 6.23
CA VAL A 119 -14.79 -14.56 5.51
C VAL A 119 -14.30 -13.22 6.06
N GLY A 120 -14.24 -13.05 7.38
CA GLY A 120 -13.70 -11.84 8.00
C GLY A 120 -12.24 -11.58 7.60
N ALA A 121 -11.39 -12.60 7.66
CA ALA A 121 -10.00 -12.52 7.24
C ALA A 121 -9.84 -12.28 5.73
N ASN A 122 -10.78 -12.74 4.91
CA ASN A 122 -10.79 -12.45 3.48
C ASN A 122 -11.08 -10.96 3.21
N GLY A 123 -11.94 -10.32 4.02
CA GLY A 123 -12.24 -8.90 3.91
C GLY A 123 -11.00 -8.01 4.04
N GLU A 124 -10.09 -8.36 4.95
CA GLU A 124 -8.81 -7.67 5.14
C GLU A 124 -7.93 -7.68 3.88
N THR A 125 -8.00 -8.74 3.08
CA THR A 125 -7.22 -8.83 1.83
C THR A 125 -7.62 -7.77 0.81
N TYR A 126 -8.91 -7.39 0.77
CA TYR A 126 -9.40 -6.32 -0.10
C TYR A 126 -8.87 -4.95 0.33
N PHE A 127 -8.85 -4.68 1.64
CA PHE A 127 -8.29 -3.43 2.17
C PHE A 127 -6.81 -3.32 1.83
N ASN A 128 -6.07 -4.41 2.01
CA ASN A 128 -4.65 -4.44 1.74
C ASN A 128 -4.35 -4.26 0.25
N THR A 129 -5.09 -4.96 -0.61
CA THR A 129 -4.95 -4.89 -2.07
C THR A 129 -5.30 -3.49 -2.59
N ALA A 130 -6.42 -2.91 -2.18
CA ALA A 130 -6.82 -1.57 -2.60
C ALA A 130 -5.82 -0.49 -2.17
N ALA A 131 -5.29 -0.59 -0.94
CA ALA A 131 -4.24 0.29 -0.43
C ALA A 131 -2.93 0.14 -1.24
N LEU A 132 -2.52 -1.10 -1.52
CA LEU A 132 -1.30 -1.40 -2.26
C LEU A 132 -1.39 -0.94 -3.72
N VAL A 133 -2.43 -1.35 -4.44
CA VAL A 133 -2.63 -1.02 -5.86
C VAL A 133 -2.69 0.49 -6.04
N SER A 134 -3.45 1.19 -5.21
CA SER A 134 -3.55 2.66 -5.27
C SER A 134 -2.20 3.34 -5.09
N CYS A 135 -1.42 2.92 -4.10
CA CYS A 135 -0.13 3.54 -3.79
C CYS A 135 0.96 3.18 -4.78
N VAL A 136 1.00 1.93 -5.27
CA VAL A 136 1.97 1.47 -6.28
C VAL A 136 1.73 2.15 -7.63
N GLN A 137 0.47 2.38 -7.99
CA GLN A 137 0.12 3.15 -9.19
C GLN A 137 0.42 4.64 -9.02
N SER A 138 0.24 5.19 -7.82
CA SER A 138 0.55 6.59 -7.50
C SER A 138 2.06 6.88 -7.40
N PHE A 139 2.87 5.87 -7.07
CA PHE A 139 4.34 5.92 -6.92
C PHE A 139 5.03 4.82 -7.75
N PRO A 140 5.00 4.91 -9.09
CA PRO A 140 5.41 3.82 -9.96
C PRO A 140 6.92 3.49 -9.90
N ARG A 141 7.77 4.41 -9.43
CA ARG A 141 9.22 4.20 -9.34
C ARG A 141 9.70 3.83 -7.93
N SER A 142 9.02 4.25 -6.86
CA SER A 142 9.34 3.94 -5.46
C SER A 142 8.40 2.90 -4.84
N ARG A 143 8.02 1.88 -5.61
CA ARG A 143 7.06 0.83 -5.21
C ARG A 143 7.49 0.10 -3.94
N GLY A 144 8.77 -0.27 -3.84
CA GLY A 144 9.32 -1.05 -2.71
C GLY A 144 9.15 -0.36 -1.35
N PRO A 145 9.69 0.86 -1.16
CA PRO A 145 9.53 1.61 0.09
C PRO A 145 8.07 1.86 0.46
N VAL A 146 7.22 2.20 -0.51
CA VAL A 146 5.78 2.42 -0.29
C VAL A 146 5.10 1.16 0.24
N VAL A 147 5.33 0.02 -0.41
CA VAL A 147 4.80 -1.28 0.03
C VAL A 147 5.30 -1.63 1.44
N GLY A 148 6.57 -1.34 1.73
CA GLY A 148 7.18 -1.53 3.04
C GLY A 148 6.48 -0.73 4.13
N VAL A 149 6.21 0.56 3.90
CA VAL A 149 5.48 1.43 4.83
C VAL A 149 4.06 0.91 5.06
N LEU A 150 3.33 0.57 3.99
CA LEU A 150 1.95 0.07 4.10
C LEU A 150 1.88 -1.23 4.91
N LYS A 151 2.75 -2.20 4.62
CA LYS A 151 2.81 -3.46 5.37
C LYS A 151 3.30 -3.27 6.80
N GLY A 152 4.20 -2.30 7.03
CA GLY A 152 4.63 -1.92 8.38
C GLY A 152 3.45 -1.47 9.24
N PHE A 153 2.62 -0.56 8.73
CA PHE A 153 1.41 -0.13 9.43
C PHE A 153 0.37 -1.24 9.57
N ALA A 154 0.23 -2.12 8.58
CA ALA A 154 -0.63 -3.30 8.69
C ALA A 154 -0.20 -4.19 9.86
N GLY A 155 1.10 -4.49 10.01
CA GLY A 155 1.62 -5.27 11.14
C GLY A 155 1.50 -4.55 12.50
N LEU A 156 1.67 -3.22 12.51
CA LEU A 156 1.52 -2.40 13.72
C LEU A 156 0.07 -2.23 14.18
N SER A 157 -0.91 -2.36 13.27
CA SER A 157 -2.33 -2.13 13.56
C SER A 157 -2.86 -3.01 14.70
N GLY A 158 -2.38 -4.25 14.86
CA GLY A 158 -2.76 -5.11 15.97
C GLY A 158 -2.34 -4.54 17.33
N ALA A 159 -1.16 -3.94 17.41
CA ALA A 159 -0.70 -3.27 18.63
C ALA A 159 -1.54 -2.00 18.89
N ILE A 160 -1.80 -1.21 17.85
CA ILE A 160 -2.62 0.02 17.94
C ILE A 160 -4.03 -0.30 18.44
N LEU A 161 -4.69 -1.30 17.85
CA LEU A 161 -6.03 -1.72 18.22
C LEU A 161 -6.08 -2.33 19.64
N THR A 162 -5.08 -3.13 20.01
CA THR A 162 -4.98 -3.67 21.37
C THR A 162 -4.83 -2.55 22.40
N GLN A 163 -3.98 -1.55 22.13
CA GLN A 163 -3.82 -0.38 23.01
C GLN A 163 -5.12 0.43 23.10
N LEU A 164 -5.80 0.66 21.98
CA LEU A 164 -7.08 1.35 21.97
C LEU A 164 -8.11 0.63 22.85
N TYR A 165 -8.21 -0.70 22.74
CA TYR A 165 -9.06 -1.51 23.62
C TYR A 165 -8.73 -1.33 25.10
N THR A 166 -7.44 -1.33 25.48
CA THR A 166 -7.06 -1.10 26.89
C THR A 166 -7.44 0.28 27.40
N LEU A 167 -7.49 1.30 26.54
CA LEU A 167 -7.89 2.66 26.90
C LEU A 167 -9.40 2.79 27.12
N VAL A 168 -10.22 2.01 26.39
CA VAL A 168 -11.69 2.05 26.50
C VAL A 168 -12.17 1.61 27.89
N ARG A 169 -11.38 0.84 28.64
CA ARG A 169 -11.68 0.40 30.03
C ARG A 169 -13.06 -0.26 30.14
N SER A 170 -13.42 -1.07 29.16
CA SER A 170 -14.67 -1.82 29.13
C SER A 170 -14.57 -3.11 29.97
N PRO A 171 -15.58 -3.45 30.77
CA PRO A 171 -15.61 -4.69 31.56
C PRO A 171 -15.77 -5.95 30.68
N ASP A 172 -16.34 -5.81 29.47
CA ASP A 172 -16.63 -6.93 28.59
C ASP A 172 -15.53 -7.18 27.56
N HIS A 173 -14.98 -8.39 27.55
CA HIS A 173 -13.97 -8.83 26.60
C HIS A 173 -14.47 -8.90 25.13
N ALA A 174 -15.79 -8.94 24.91
CA ALA A 174 -16.39 -8.95 23.58
C ALA A 174 -16.28 -7.60 22.84
N SER A 175 -16.05 -6.50 23.55
CA SER A 175 -15.88 -5.15 22.98
C SER A 175 -14.70 -5.05 22.02
N LEU A 176 -13.65 -5.86 22.22
CA LEU A 176 -12.50 -5.94 21.31
C LEU A 176 -12.94 -6.42 19.92
N ILE A 177 -13.79 -7.45 19.86
CA ILE A 177 -14.31 -7.98 18.58
C ILE A 177 -15.23 -6.94 17.92
N PHE A 178 -16.03 -6.22 18.71
CA PHE A 178 -16.87 -5.14 18.20
C PHE A 178 -16.05 -4.00 17.57
N MET A 179 -14.95 -3.60 18.21
CA MET A 179 -14.05 -2.57 17.69
C MET A 179 -13.40 -3.00 16.36
N VAL A 180 -13.10 -4.28 16.21
CA VAL A 180 -12.57 -4.90 14.98
C VAL A 180 -13.63 -4.93 13.86
N VAL A 181 -14.92 -4.96 14.20
CA VAL A 181 -16.02 -4.88 13.23
C VAL A 181 -16.26 -3.44 12.80
N VAL A 182 -16.41 -2.53 13.76
CA VAL A 182 -16.89 -1.16 13.51
C VAL A 182 -15.76 -0.22 13.10
N GLY A 183 -14.57 -0.37 13.70
CA GLY A 183 -13.42 0.50 13.40
C GLY A 183 -13.02 0.48 11.93
N PRO A 184 -12.68 -0.69 11.35
CA PRO A 184 -12.32 -0.79 9.94
C PRO A 184 -13.47 -0.38 9.02
N THR A 185 -14.72 -0.73 9.34
CA THR A 185 -15.86 -0.41 8.46
C THR A 185 -16.09 1.09 8.35
N ILE A 186 -16.07 1.83 9.47
CA ILE A 186 -16.19 3.30 9.45
C ILE A 186 -15.03 3.92 8.68
N VAL A 187 -13.78 3.50 8.96
CA VAL A 187 -12.60 4.11 8.32
C VAL A 187 -12.58 3.87 6.82
N ILE A 188 -12.85 2.64 6.38
CA ILE A 188 -12.83 2.29 4.95
C ILE A 188 -13.98 2.97 4.19
N ILE A 189 -15.18 3.06 4.76
CA ILE A 189 -16.31 3.77 4.12
C ILE A 189 -15.99 5.26 3.93
N ASN A 190 -15.35 5.89 4.91
CA ASN A 190 -14.95 7.30 4.80
C ASN A 190 -13.84 7.53 3.76
N LEU A 191 -12.93 6.55 3.59
CA LEU A 191 -11.78 6.67 2.69
C LEU A 191 -12.00 6.11 1.28
N MET A 192 -13.09 5.37 1.03
CA MET A 192 -13.29 4.66 -0.24
C MET A 192 -13.30 5.57 -1.48
N PHE A 193 -13.75 6.83 -1.33
CA PHE A 193 -13.76 7.80 -2.43
C PHE A 193 -12.42 8.51 -2.62
N ILE A 194 -11.60 8.54 -1.59
CA ILE A 194 -10.30 9.20 -1.56
C ILE A 194 -9.21 8.30 -2.15
N VAL A 195 -9.33 6.99 -1.92
CA VAL A 195 -8.38 5.99 -2.39
C VAL A 195 -8.71 5.64 -3.84
N ARG A 196 -8.34 6.56 -4.73
CA ARG A 196 -8.32 6.33 -6.18
C ARG A 196 -6.88 6.38 -6.66
N PRO A 197 -6.47 5.47 -7.55
CA PRO A 197 -5.15 5.56 -8.14
C PRO A 197 -5.10 6.81 -9.00
N VAL A 198 -4.27 7.77 -8.59
CA VAL A 198 -3.98 8.94 -9.41
C VAL A 198 -2.88 8.52 -10.36
N GLY A 199 -3.26 8.23 -11.61
CA GLY A 199 -2.32 8.00 -12.68
C GLY A 199 -1.39 9.20 -12.78
N VAL A 200 -0.08 8.97 -12.66
CA VAL A 200 0.90 9.96 -13.08
C VAL A 200 0.83 9.93 -14.60
N GLU A 201 0.12 10.89 -15.20
CA GLU A 201 0.35 11.23 -16.61
C GLU A 201 1.87 11.35 -16.74
N GLU A 202 2.49 10.45 -17.50
CA GLU A 202 3.87 10.63 -17.90
C GLU A 202 3.92 11.99 -18.57
N THR A 203 4.36 13.00 -17.81
CA THR A 203 4.89 14.21 -18.42
C THR A 203 6.12 13.71 -19.15
N LEU A 204 5.88 13.30 -20.39
CA LEU A 204 6.86 13.00 -21.40
C LEU A 204 7.93 14.08 -21.25
N LEU A 205 9.14 13.58 -21.08
CA LEU A 205 10.40 14.29 -20.97
C LEU A 205 10.31 15.71 -21.59
N PRO A 206 10.70 16.79 -20.90
CA PRO A 206 11.22 17.91 -21.67
C PRO A 206 12.42 17.33 -22.41
N GLU A 207 12.33 17.25 -23.75
CA GLU A 207 13.50 17.03 -24.57
C GLU A 207 14.55 18.01 -24.08
N THR A 208 15.51 17.49 -23.31
CA THR A 208 16.60 18.30 -22.83
C THR A 208 17.45 18.44 -24.07
N HIS A 209 17.32 19.61 -24.69
CA HIS A 209 18.17 20.09 -25.76
C HIS A 209 19.55 19.47 -25.63
N CYS A 210 19.93 18.78 -26.70
CA CYS A 210 21.29 18.36 -27.01
C CYS A 210 22.29 19.30 -26.32
N GLY A 211 22.90 18.82 -25.23
CA GLY A 211 24.06 19.46 -24.65
C GLY A 211 25.12 19.47 -25.74
N THR A 212 25.58 20.67 -26.05
CA THR A 212 26.51 21.03 -27.12
C THR A 212 27.56 19.96 -27.36
N GLY A 213 27.74 19.57 -28.64
CA GLY A 213 28.65 18.51 -29.08
C GLY A 213 30.14 18.72 -28.80
N ASP A 214 30.51 19.68 -27.96
CA ASP A 214 31.88 20.02 -27.61
C ASP A 214 32.42 19.08 -26.51
N ASP A 215 31.61 18.68 -25.52
CA ASP A 215 32.05 17.83 -24.39
C ASP A 215 32.35 16.37 -24.81
N VAL A 216 31.68 15.89 -25.86
CA VAL A 216 31.86 14.52 -26.40
C VAL A 216 33.06 14.46 -27.34
N GLN A 217 33.36 15.57 -28.03
CA GLN A 217 34.48 15.65 -28.96
C GLN A 217 35.83 15.59 -28.22
N ASP A 218 35.92 16.17 -27.03
CA ASP A 218 37.14 16.15 -26.20
C ASP A 218 37.45 14.75 -25.64
N ILE A 219 36.42 13.97 -25.27
CA ILE A 219 36.59 12.59 -24.80
C ILE A 219 37.02 11.68 -25.96
N ILE A 220 36.42 11.85 -27.14
CA ILE A 220 36.76 11.10 -28.35
C ILE A 220 38.21 11.41 -28.79
N ASN A 221 38.65 12.66 -28.67
CA ASN A 221 40.00 13.06 -29.02
C ASN A 221 41.05 12.44 -28.06
N CYS A 222 40.75 12.30 -26.77
CA CYS A 222 41.61 11.60 -25.81
C CYS A 222 41.74 10.09 -26.09
N GLU A 223 40.67 9.44 -26.55
CA GLU A 223 40.69 7.99 -26.85
C GLU A 223 41.37 7.68 -28.19
N ILE A 224 41.28 8.59 -29.18
CA ILE A 224 41.89 8.42 -30.52
C ILE A 224 43.43 8.57 -30.48
N GLU A 225 43.97 9.35 -29.55
CA GLU A 225 45.44 9.48 -29.41
C GLU A 225 46.11 8.25 -28.79
N ALA A 226 45.35 7.36 -28.14
CA ALA A 226 45.90 6.18 -27.45
C ALA A 226 46.16 4.96 -28.37
N GLU A 227 45.63 4.93 -29.60
CA GLU A 227 45.67 3.73 -30.46
C GLU A 227 46.47 3.91 -31.78
N LYS A 228 47.48 4.79 -31.81
CA LYS A 228 48.46 4.84 -32.92
C LYS A 228 49.57 3.79 -32.72
N GLY A 229 49.25 2.52 -32.98
CA GLY A 229 50.25 1.47 -33.01
C GLY A 229 49.77 0.18 -33.66
N ASN A 230 50.27 -0.08 -34.87
CA ASN A 230 50.39 -1.38 -35.55
C ASN A 230 49.34 -1.80 -36.61
N VAL A 231 49.68 -1.53 -37.88
CA VAL A 231 49.53 -2.28 -39.16
C VAL A 231 48.37 -3.28 -39.38
N GLU A 232 47.47 -3.02 -40.35
CA GLU A 232 47.39 -3.59 -41.73
C GLU A 232 46.14 -3.00 -42.45
N SER A 233 46.12 -2.88 -43.78
CA SER A 233 45.13 -2.08 -44.54
C SER A 233 43.94 -2.85 -45.13
N PRO A 234 42.73 -2.76 -44.52
CA PRO A 234 41.48 -2.95 -45.23
C PRO A 234 41.17 -1.74 -46.13
N SER A 235 40.36 -1.95 -47.18
CA SER A 235 39.99 -0.91 -48.13
C SER A 235 39.38 0.30 -47.42
N ALA A 236 39.62 1.52 -47.92
CA ALA A 236 39.20 2.76 -47.24
C ALA A 236 37.70 2.79 -46.91
N LEU A 237 36.87 2.13 -47.72
CA LEU A 237 35.43 2.02 -47.54
C LEU A 237 35.03 1.11 -46.36
N GLU A 238 35.74 0.00 -46.14
CA GLU A 238 35.47 -0.93 -45.03
C GLU A 238 35.88 -0.35 -43.69
N ARG A 239 36.99 0.41 -43.64
CA ARG A 239 37.37 1.18 -42.44
C ARG A 239 36.30 2.20 -42.06
N GLN A 240 35.75 2.92 -43.05
CA GLN A 240 34.68 3.89 -42.82
C GLN A 240 33.44 3.21 -42.20
N ARG A 241 33.01 2.07 -42.76
CA ARG A 241 31.84 1.32 -42.28
C ARG A 241 32.02 0.78 -40.86
N LEU A 242 33.21 0.27 -40.53
CA LEU A 242 33.52 -0.21 -39.17
C LEU A 242 33.56 0.91 -38.13
N ILE A 243 34.03 2.10 -38.51
CA ILE A 243 34.02 3.28 -37.64
C ILE A 243 32.59 3.76 -37.41
N ASP A 244 31.77 3.81 -38.46
CA ASP A 244 30.36 4.21 -38.34
C ASP A 244 29.56 3.19 -37.53
N GLN A 245 29.80 1.89 -37.72
CA GLN A 245 29.15 0.83 -36.94
C GLN A 245 29.57 0.86 -35.46
N ARG A 246 30.85 1.09 -35.15
CA ARG A 246 31.28 1.28 -33.75
C ARG A 246 30.71 2.54 -33.12
N ARG A 247 30.52 3.61 -33.90
CA ARG A 247 29.87 4.84 -33.42
C ARG A 247 28.40 4.61 -33.08
N THR A 248 27.67 3.84 -33.89
CA THR A 248 26.28 3.48 -33.59
C THR A 248 26.17 2.58 -32.37
N ASP A 249 27.00 1.54 -32.27
CA ASP A 249 26.98 0.59 -31.14
C ASP A 249 27.35 1.29 -29.82
N MET A 250 28.33 2.20 -29.86
CA MET A 250 28.74 3.00 -28.71
C MET A 250 27.69 4.05 -28.33
N SER A 251 26.99 4.64 -29.32
CA SER A 251 25.86 5.55 -29.08
C SER A 251 24.67 4.84 -28.43
N GLU A 252 24.33 3.62 -28.86
CA GLU A 252 23.28 2.82 -28.24
C GLU A 252 23.66 2.34 -26.84
N ALA A 253 24.91 1.89 -26.64
CA ALA A 253 25.42 1.52 -25.33
C ALA A 253 25.47 2.72 -24.37
N ALA A 254 25.85 3.91 -24.87
CA ALA A 254 25.81 5.15 -24.12
C ALA A 254 24.38 5.61 -23.83
N ALA A 255 23.44 5.54 -24.78
CA ALA A 255 22.03 5.84 -24.56
C ALA A 255 21.39 4.89 -23.55
N GLY A 256 21.71 3.59 -23.63
CA GLY A 256 21.31 2.59 -22.64
C GLY A 256 21.95 2.83 -21.27
N GLY A 257 23.22 3.24 -21.23
CA GLY A 257 23.97 3.60 -20.02
C GLY A 257 23.41 4.86 -19.34
N VAL A 258 23.24 5.94 -20.09
CA VAL A 258 22.63 7.21 -19.66
C VAL A 258 21.19 7.00 -19.22
N GLY A 259 20.41 6.19 -19.95
CA GLY A 259 19.05 5.81 -19.56
C GLY A 259 19.03 5.06 -18.22
N ARG A 260 19.95 4.11 -18.01
CA ARG A 260 20.09 3.40 -16.72
C ARG A 260 20.55 4.34 -15.59
N ILE A 261 21.49 5.25 -15.86
CA ILE A 261 21.99 6.23 -14.88
C ILE A 261 20.90 7.24 -14.51
N ASN A 262 20.18 7.80 -15.48
CA ASN A 262 19.06 8.72 -15.24
C ASN A 262 17.93 8.02 -14.51
N LYS A 263 17.58 6.78 -14.90
CA LYS A 263 16.58 5.98 -14.18
C LYS A 263 16.98 5.76 -12.72
N ARG A 264 18.25 5.41 -12.47
CA ARG A 264 18.79 5.20 -11.11
C ARG A 264 18.83 6.51 -10.30
N ARG A 265 19.26 7.63 -10.90
CA ARG A 265 19.25 8.96 -10.24
C ARG A 265 17.83 9.44 -9.94
N LEU A 266 16.89 9.27 -10.86
CA LEU A 266 15.48 9.61 -10.62
C LEU A 266 14.89 8.77 -9.49
N GLN A 267 15.21 7.47 -9.46
CA GLN A 267 14.78 6.58 -8.38
C GLN A 267 15.33 7.05 -7.03
N THR A 268 16.64 7.32 -6.92
CA THR A 268 17.25 7.86 -5.70
C THR A 268 16.63 9.20 -5.29
N ARG A 269 16.32 10.08 -6.25
CA ARG A 269 15.68 11.37 -5.97
C ARG A 269 14.25 11.20 -5.42
N GLU A 270 13.45 10.30 -5.99
CA GLU A 270 12.10 10.03 -5.51
C GLU A 270 12.10 9.34 -4.14
N ASP A 271 13.04 8.42 -3.88
CA ASP A 271 13.19 7.77 -2.57
C ASP A 271 13.60 8.79 -1.49
N CYS A 272 14.56 9.69 -1.79
CA CYS A 272 14.89 10.82 -0.90
C CYS A 272 13.68 11.74 -0.68
N THR A 273 12.91 12.03 -1.74
CA THR A 273 11.71 12.87 -1.65
C THR A 273 10.62 12.21 -0.81
N LEU A 274 10.47 10.88 -0.87
CA LEU A 274 9.53 10.12 -0.04
C LEU A 274 9.93 10.19 1.43
N LEU A 275 11.20 9.95 1.75
CA LEU A 275 11.69 10.04 3.13
C LEU A 275 11.54 11.47 3.69
N GLU A 276 11.87 12.47 2.87
CA GLU A 276 11.67 13.88 3.21
C GLU A 276 10.19 14.22 3.39
N ALA A 277 9.30 13.68 2.54
CA ALA A 277 7.87 13.89 2.63
C ALA A 277 7.25 13.23 3.88
N LEU A 278 7.70 12.03 4.28
CA LEU A 278 7.29 11.38 5.53
C LEU A 278 7.72 12.20 6.77
N THR A 279 8.76 13.00 6.64
CA THR A 279 9.29 13.86 7.71
C THR A 279 8.61 15.23 7.74
N LYS A 280 7.87 15.62 6.69
CA LYS A 280 7.20 16.93 6.64
C LYS A 280 5.96 16.96 7.53
N ALA A 281 5.84 18.01 8.34
CA ALA A 281 4.69 18.24 9.22
C ALA A 281 3.33 18.19 8.49
N ASN A 282 3.29 18.56 7.21
CA ASN A 282 2.06 18.53 6.41
C ASN A 282 1.47 17.12 6.27
N ILE A 283 2.30 16.06 6.20
CA ILE A 283 1.80 14.69 6.07
C ILE A 283 1.14 14.22 7.37
N TRP A 284 1.73 14.59 8.51
CA TRP A 284 1.21 14.32 9.84
C TRP A 284 -0.03 15.15 10.13
N LEU A 285 -0.13 16.38 9.60
CA LEU A 285 -1.37 17.16 9.67
C LEU A 285 -2.52 16.47 8.93
N ILE A 286 -2.29 15.93 7.71
CA ILE A 286 -3.32 15.16 6.99
C ILE A 286 -3.72 13.93 7.78
N PHE A 287 -2.73 13.19 8.29
CA PHE A 287 -2.97 12.00 9.12
C PHE A 287 -3.82 12.37 10.35
N CYS A 288 -3.46 13.44 11.06
CA CYS A 288 -4.23 13.97 12.20
C CYS A 288 -5.63 14.42 11.78
N CYS A 289 -5.80 15.07 10.62
CA CYS A 289 -7.12 15.45 10.12
C CYS A 289 -8.00 14.23 9.83
N LEU A 290 -7.44 13.17 9.23
CA LEU A 290 -8.16 11.90 9.01
C LEU A 290 -8.48 11.19 10.33
N LEU A 291 -7.56 11.25 11.29
CA LEU A 291 -7.75 10.73 12.63
C LEU A 291 -8.87 11.47 13.36
N LEU A 292 -8.90 12.80 13.30
CA LEU A 292 -9.97 13.61 13.90
C LEU A 292 -11.31 13.40 13.18
N GLY A 293 -11.30 13.29 11.84
CA GLY A 293 -12.50 13.05 11.04
C GLY A 293 -13.16 11.69 11.33
N SER A 294 -12.35 10.63 11.45
CA SER A 294 -12.82 9.30 11.85
C SER A 294 -13.03 9.16 13.38
N GLY A 295 -12.37 10.00 14.16
CA GLY A 295 -12.40 10.03 15.62
C GLY A 295 -13.77 10.31 16.20
N SER A 296 -14.62 11.07 15.52
CA SER A 296 -16.02 11.28 15.92
C SER A 296 -16.83 9.98 15.90
N GLY A 297 -16.71 9.18 14.83
CA GLY A 297 -17.35 7.86 14.72
C GLY A 297 -16.81 6.84 15.71
N LEU A 298 -15.50 6.89 15.97
CA LEU A 298 -14.86 6.05 16.99
C LEU A 298 -15.31 6.44 18.39
N THR A 299 -15.46 7.74 18.68
CA THR A 299 -15.91 8.23 19.99
C THR A 299 -17.34 7.78 20.27
N VAL A 300 -18.24 7.82 19.27
CA VAL A 300 -19.59 7.25 19.40
C VAL A 300 -19.52 5.74 19.67
N THR A 301 -18.65 5.01 18.98
CA THR A 301 -18.46 3.57 19.18
C THR A 301 -17.94 3.26 20.59
N ILE A 302 -16.96 4.03 21.07
CA ILE A 302 -16.35 3.90 22.40
C ILE A 302 -17.37 4.24 23.50
N ILE A 303 -18.19 5.28 23.32
CA ILE A 303 -19.27 5.63 24.23
C ILE A 303 -20.33 4.50 24.25
N TRP A 304 -20.67 3.93 23.10
CA TRP A 304 -21.66 2.86 23.01
C TRP A 304 -21.19 1.53 23.62
N VAL A 305 -19.88 1.32 23.65
CA VAL A 305 -19.23 0.15 24.27
C VAL A 305 -19.14 0.27 25.80
N ARG A 306 -19.32 1.47 26.36
CA ARG A 306 -19.12 1.77 27.78
C ARG A 306 -20.44 1.86 28.54
#